data_AF-A0A140DRK4-F1
#
_entry.id   AF-A0A140DRK4-F1
#
_cell.length_a   1.000
_cell.length_b   1.000
_cell.length_c   1.000
_cell.angle_alpha   90.00
_cell.angle_beta   90.00
_cell.angle_gamma   90.00
#
_symmetry.space_group_name_H-M   'P 1'
#
loop_
_entity.id
_entity.type
_entity.pdbx_description
1 polymer ?
#
loop_
_entity_poly.entity_id
_entity_poly.type
_entity_poly.pdbx_seq_one_letter_code
_entity_poly.pdbx_strand_id
1 'polypeptide(L)'
;MYDLGSFGYGLMLSARNLGIGFMPAYELVKYLDLLAEDLGIDEEYVIAMGVALGYSADTNLDQFHSCRRRHPWKPDRLPRVRYADLI
;
A
#
# COMPACT_ATOMS: atom_id res chain seq x y z
N MET A 1 -10.92 2.25 12.92
CA MET A 1 -9.98 1.33 12.23
C MET A 1 -8.65 2.03 11.95
N TYR A 2 -7.82 2.25 12.98
CA TYR A 2 -6.46 2.78 12.78
C TYR A 2 -5.43 1.67 12.66
N ASP A 3 -5.56 0.62 13.46
CA ASP A 3 -4.61 -0.50 13.47
C ASP A 3 -4.58 -1.26 12.15
N LEU A 4 -5.75 -1.54 11.56
CA LEU A 4 -5.84 -2.19 10.25
C LEU A 4 -5.19 -1.36 9.14
N GLY A 5 -5.32 -0.03 9.20
CA GLY A 5 -4.66 0.88 8.25
C GLY A 5 -3.15 0.84 8.41
N SER A 6 -2.64 0.90 9.64
CA SER A 6 -1.22 0.78 9.96
C SER A 6 -0.64 -0.57 9.57
N PHE A 7 -1.38 -1.66 9.83
CA PHE A 7 -1.02 -3.02 9.43
C PHE A 7 -0.94 -3.14 7.90
N GLY A 8 -1.99 -2.70 7.20
CA GLY A 8 -2.02 -2.72 5.73
C GLY A 8 -0.87 -1.92 5.13
N TYR A 9 -0.54 -0.75 5.70
CA TYR A 9 0.60 0.04 5.26
C TYR A 9 1.94 -0.67 5.48
N GLY A 10 2.14 -1.30 6.64
CA GLY A 10 3.33 -2.10 6.93
C GLY A 10 3.49 -3.28 5.97
N LEU A 11 2.39 -3.99 5.68
CA LEU A 11 2.35 -5.07 4.69
C LEU A 11 2.79 -4.58 3.32
N MET A 12 2.19 -3.49 2.84
CA MET A 12 2.50 -2.90 1.53
C MET A 12 3.96 -2.41 1.42
N LEU A 13 4.50 -1.80 2.48
CA LEU A 13 5.90 -1.38 2.52
C LEU A 13 6.86 -2.57 2.48
N SER A 14 6.51 -3.65 3.18
CA SER A 14 7.29 -4.89 3.21
C SER A 14 7.28 -5.59 1.85
N ALA A 15 6.12 -5.67 1.20
CA ALA A 15 6.00 -6.17 -0.17
C ALA A 15 6.92 -5.39 -1.13
N ARG A 16 6.91 -4.05 -1.03
CA ARG A 16 7.77 -3.21 -1.86
C ARG A 16 9.26 -3.47 -1.60
N ASN A 17 9.66 -3.69 -0.35
CA ASN A 17 11.04 -4.03 0.01
C ASN A 17 11.50 -5.37 -0.59
N LEU A 18 10.55 -6.28 -0.85
CA LEU A 18 10.79 -7.57 -1.50
C LEU A 18 10.66 -7.51 -3.03
N GLY A 19 10.47 -6.32 -3.62
CA GLY A 19 10.24 -6.16 -5.05
C GLY A 19 8.86 -6.61 -5.53
N ILE A 20 7.93 -6.83 -4.61
CA ILE A 20 6.55 -7.24 -4.90
C ILE A 20 5.67 -5.97 -5.00
N GLY A 21 4.89 -5.89 -6.08
CA GLY A 21 3.87 -4.86 -6.27
C GLY A 21 2.62 -5.16 -5.44
N PHE A 22 1.86 -4.12 -5.12
CA PHE A 22 0.62 -4.26 -4.38
C PHE A 22 -0.45 -3.30 -4.88
N MET A 23 -1.71 -3.67 -4.70
CA MET A 23 -2.87 -2.81 -4.98
C MET A 23 -3.95 -3.07 -3.93
N PRO A 24 -4.35 -2.07 -3.14
CA PRO A 24 -5.60 -2.14 -2.37
C PRO A 24 -6.74 -2.34 -3.37
N ALA A 25 -7.46 -3.45 -3.25
CA ALA A 25 -8.36 -3.91 -4.30
C ALA A 25 -9.80 -3.86 -3.80
N TYR A 26 -10.51 -2.79 -4.14
CA TYR A 26 -11.93 -2.66 -3.86
C TYR A 26 -12.76 -3.75 -4.56
N GLU A 27 -12.43 -4.08 -5.81
CA GLU A 27 -13.16 -5.10 -6.58
C GLU A 27 -13.08 -6.49 -5.94
N LEU A 28 -11.99 -6.82 -5.21
CA LEU A 28 -11.91 -8.08 -4.47
C LEU A 28 -12.92 -8.15 -3.31
N VAL A 29 -13.34 -7.02 -2.76
CA VAL A 29 -14.19 -6.94 -1.57
C VAL A 29 -15.53 -6.29 -1.86
N LYS A 30 -15.94 -6.25 -3.14
CA LYS A 30 -17.19 -5.62 -3.57
C LYS A 30 -18.43 -6.43 -3.21
N TYR A 31 -18.30 -7.76 -3.19
CA TYR A 31 -19.36 -8.71 -2.86
C TYR A 31 -18.95 -9.52 -1.63
N LEU A 32 -18.94 -8.86 -0.46
CA LEU A 32 -18.41 -9.43 0.77
C LEU A 32 -19.15 -10.69 1.21
N ASP A 33 -20.47 -10.71 1.09
CA ASP A 33 -21.29 -11.83 1.57
C ASP A 33 -20.98 -13.12 0.80
N LEU A 34 -20.92 -13.01 -0.54
CA LEU A 34 -20.55 -14.13 -1.41
C LEU A 34 -19.12 -14.59 -1.16
N LEU A 35 -18.19 -13.65 -0.97
CA LEU A 35 -16.80 -13.98 -0.67
C LEU A 35 -16.64 -14.64 0.70
N ALA A 36 -17.39 -14.21 1.71
CA ALA A 36 -17.38 -14.79 3.04
C ALA A 36 -17.93 -16.23 3.02
N GLU A 37 -19.02 -16.47 2.28
CA GLU A 37 -19.58 -17.80 2.05
C GLU A 37 -18.56 -18.72 1.36
N ASP A 38 -17.99 -18.28 0.25
CA ASP A 38 -17.01 -19.05 -0.53
C ASP A 38 -15.74 -19.38 0.27
N LEU A 39 -15.32 -18.47 1.16
CA LEU A 39 -14.14 -18.66 2.02
C LEU A 39 -14.46 -19.36 3.35
N GLY A 40 -15.73 -19.64 3.64
CA GLY A 40 -16.17 -20.24 4.90
C GLY A 40 -15.87 -19.37 6.13
N ILE A 41 -15.96 -18.05 5.98
CA ILE A 41 -15.73 -17.08 7.06
C ILE A 41 -16.98 -17.04 7.96
N ASP A 42 -16.76 -17.22 9.27
CA ASP A 42 -17.82 -17.12 10.28
C ASP A 42 -18.40 -15.69 10.34
N GLU A 43 -19.70 -15.58 10.65
CA GLU A 43 -20.44 -14.32 10.78
C GLU A 43 -19.86 -13.38 11.86
N GLU A 44 -19.08 -13.90 12.82
CA GLU A 44 -18.36 -13.08 13.81
C GLU A 44 -17.20 -12.27 13.19
N TYR A 45 -16.68 -12.69 12.03
CA TYR A 45 -15.57 -12.03 11.35
C TYR A 45 -16.03 -11.14 10.20
N VAL A 46 -15.27 -10.08 9.96
CA VAL A 46 -15.51 -9.16 8.85
C VAL A 46 -14.33 -9.11 7.90
N ILE A 47 -14.60 -9.19 6.61
CA ILE A 47 -13.61 -8.93 5.56
C ILE A 47 -13.41 -7.42 5.48
N ALA A 48 -12.28 -6.95 6.00
CA ALA A 48 -12.06 -5.52 6.17
C ALA A 48 -11.32 -4.84 4.99
N MET A 49 -10.47 -5.58 4.28
CA MET A 49 -9.77 -5.07 3.09
C MET A 49 -9.27 -6.21 2.20
N GLY A 50 -9.22 -5.96 0.88
CA GLY A 50 -8.51 -6.80 -0.08
C GLY A 50 -7.20 -6.13 -0.51
N VAL A 51 -6.11 -6.89 -0.60
CA VAL A 51 -4.82 -6.43 -1.13
C VAL A 51 -4.34 -7.44 -2.16
N ALA A 52 -4.28 -7.04 -3.42
CA ALA A 52 -3.64 -7.83 -4.46
C ALA A 52 -2.12 -7.67 -4.35
N LEU A 53 -1.39 -8.78 -4.49
CA LEU A 53 0.07 -8.83 -4.49
C LEU A 53 0.55 -9.56 -5.76
N GLY A 54 1.64 -9.09 -6.36
CA GLY A 54 2.19 -9.71 -7.55
C GLY A 54 3.39 -8.97 -8.12
N TYR A 55 4.02 -9.55 -9.13
CA TYR A 55 5.09 -8.89 -9.87
C TYR A 55 4.50 -8.01 -10.99
N SER A 56 5.21 -6.93 -11.32
CA SER A 56 4.87 -6.06 -12.45
C SER A 56 4.76 -6.88 -13.74
N ALA A 57 3.72 -6.60 -14.53
CA ALA A 57 3.57 -7.15 -15.87
C ALA A 57 4.08 -6.17 -16.95
N ASP A 58 4.73 -5.07 -16.53
CA ASP A 58 5.29 -4.01 -17.37
C ASP A 58 4.27 -3.42 -18.36
N THR A 59 3.06 -3.19 -17.85
CA THR A 59 1.94 -2.62 -18.60
C THR A 59 1.93 -1.09 -18.50
N ASN A 60 1.12 -0.44 -19.35
CA ASN A 60 0.89 1.01 -19.25
C ASN A 60 0.33 1.44 -17.88
N LEU A 61 -0.35 0.55 -17.16
CA LEU A 61 -0.88 0.83 -15.82
C LEU A 61 0.26 0.96 -14.79
N ASP A 62 1.32 0.16 -14.92
CA ASP A 62 2.47 0.16 -14.01
C ASP A 62 3.30 1.45 -14.11
N GLN A 63 3.19 2.16 -15.24
CA GLN A 63 3.85 3.44 -15.49
C GLN A 63 3.03 4.65 -14.98
N PHE A 64 1.82 4.43 -14.50
CA PHE A 64 0.98 5.50 -13.98
C PHE A 64 1.52 6.00 -12.62
N HIS A 65 1.78 7.30 -12.54
CA HIS A 65 2.13 7.96 -11.29
C HIS A 65 1.02 8.91 -10.86
N SER A 66 0.35 8.55 -9.77
CA SER A 66 -0.66 9.41 -9.15
C SER A 66 -0.03 10.69 -8.57
N CYS A 67 -0.68 11.82 -8.76
CA CYS A 67 -0.30 13.07 -8.10
C CYS A 67 -0.59 13.00 -6.59
N ARG A 68 0.18 13.73 -5.80
CA ARG A 68 -0.13 14.03 -4.40
C ARG A 68 -0.21 15.54 -4.24
N ARG A 69 -1.06 16.02 -3.33
CA ARG A 69 -1.12 17.45 -3.01
C ARG A 69 0.29 17.88 -2.60
N ARG A 70 0.84 18.85 -3.33
CA ARG A 70 2.13 19.42 -2.98
C ARG A 70 2.01 20.02 -1.59
N HIS A 71 2.83 19.55 -0.67
CA HIS A 71 2.87 20.13 0.66
C HIS A 71 3.32 21.60 0.52
N PRO A 72 2.63 22.59 1.13
CA PRO A 72 2.94 24.01 0.95
C PRO A 72 4.33 24.41 1.45
N TRP A 73 4.89 23.62 2.36
CA TRP A 73 6.18 23.89 2.96
C TRP A 73 7.34 23.37 2.10
N LYS A 74 8.22 24.28 1.67
CA LYS A 74 9.58 24.01 1.20
C LYS A 74 10.56 24.69 2.15
N PRO A 75 11.42 23.95 2.88
CA PRO A 75 12.59 24.56 3.49
C PRO A 75 13.64 24.66 2.39
N ASP A 76 13.73 25.81 1.76
CA ASP A 76 14.86 26.06 0.89
C ASP A 76 16.13 26.02 1.75
N ARG A 77 16.98 25.01 1.51
CA ARG A 77 18.30 24.74 2.11
C ARG A 77 18.31 24.17 3.53
N LEU A 78 18.18 22.84 3.64
CA LEU A 78 19.06 22.13 4.57
C LEU A 78 20.43 21.96 3.87
N PRO A 79 21.55 22.40 4.46
CA PRO A 79 22.86 22.09 3.89
C PRO A 79 22.98 20.57 3.78
N ARG A 80 23.44 20.07 2.63
CA ARG A 80 23.83 18.67 2.51
C ARG A 80 25.01 18.46 3.45
N VAL A 81 24.75 17.99 4.67
CA VAL A 81 25.80 17.39 5.49
C VAL A 81 26.18 16.11 4.78
N ARG A 82 27.38 16.07 4.20
CA ARG A 82 27.93 14.83 3.67
C ARG A 82 28.38 14.03 4.88
N TYR A 83 27.99 12.76 4.94
CA TYR A 83 28.34 11.86 6.04
C TYR A 83 29.88 11.68 6.20
N ALA A 84 30.67 12.14 5.22
CA ALA A 84 32.13 12.16 5.25
C ALA A 84 32.75 13.27 6.12
N ASP A 85 31.96 14.24 6.62
CA ASP A 85 32.46 15.36 7.44
C ASP A 85 32.28 15.13 8.96
N LEU A 86 31.95 13.89 9.37
CA LEU A 86 31.67 13.50 10.78
C LEU A 86 32.64 12.44 11.33
N ILE A 87 33.79 12.23 10.68
CA ILE A 87 34.87 11.36 11.15
C ILE A 87 36.20 12.10 11.04
#